data_AF-A0A945QCE2-F1
#
_entry.id   AF-A0A945QCE2-F1
#
_cell.length_a   1.000
_cell.length_b   1.000
_cell.length_c   1.000
_cell.angle_alpha   90.00
_cell.angle_beta   90.00
_cell.angle_gamma   90.00
#
_symmetry.space_group_name_H-M   'P 1'
#
loop_
_entity.id
_entity.type
_entity.pdbx_description
1 polymer ?
#
loop_
_entity_poly.entity_id
_entity_poly.type
_entity_poly.pdbx_seq_one_letter_code
_entity_poly.pdbx_strand_id
1 'polypeptide(L)' 'MDKMRRLSDKILAAHEQACNEAKPDVAKLLLEALEMDLSAMGGGGNTENRTYMEEIEKAYERQDKIES' A
#
# COMPACT_ATOMS: atom_id res chain seq x y z
N MET A 1 20.59 6.26 -3.05
CA MET A 1 20.11 5.30 -4.07
C MET A 1 18.60 5.22 -3.93
N ASP A 2 17.89 5.51 -5.02
CA ASP A 2 16.45 5.73 -5.16
C ASP A 2 15.57 4.96 -4.17
N LYS A 3 14.96 5.67 -3.22
CA LYS A 3 13.97 5.10 -2.28
C LYS A 3 12.59 4.84 -2.91
N MET A 4 12.43 5.12 -4.21
CA MET A 4 11.17 5.01 -4.95
C MET A 4 11.32 4.05 -6.14
N ARG A 5 12.05 2.94 -5.93
CA ARG A 5 12.34 1.98 -7.01
C ARG A 5 11.17 1.06 -7.33
N ARG A 6 10.24 0.81 -6.39
CA ARG A 6 9.19 -0.20 -6.57
C ARG A 6 7.85 0.45 -6.90
N LEU A 7 7.03 -0.26 -7.66
CA LEU A 7 5.68 0.16 -7.99
C LEU A 7 4.85 0.34 -6.72
N SER A 8 4.97 -0.58 -5.77
CA SER A 8 4.30 -0.52 -4.47
C SER A 8 4.67 0.70 -3.62
N ASP A 9 5.91 1.21 -3.66
CA ASP A 9 6.27 2.48 -2.97
C ASP A 9 5.43 3.67 -3.51
N LYS A 10 5.21 3.70 -4.83
CA LYS A 10 4.43 4.74 -5.48
C LYS A 10 2.94 4.60 -5.19
N ILE A 11 2.45 3.36 -5.15
CA ILE A 11 1.06 3.06 -4.80
C ILE A 11 0.78 3.48 -3.35
N LEU A 12 1.70 3.20 -2.42
CA LEU A 12 1.56 3.58 -1.01
C LEU A 12 1.52 5.10 -0.81
N ALA A 13 2.39 5.84 -1.52
CA ALA A 13 2.37 7.30 -1.48
C ALA A 13 1.07 7.89 -2.08
N ALA A 14 0.58 7.30 -3.17
CA ALA A 14 -0.69 7.70 -3.78
C ALA A 14 -1.89 7.38 -2.87
N HIS A 15 -1.86 6.24 -2.18
CA HIS A 15 -2.89 5.83 -1.21
C HIS A 15 -2.97 6.85 -0.08
N GLU A 16 -1.82 7.19 0.53
CA GLU A 16 -1.76 8.21 1.58
C GLU A 16 -2.32 9.55 1.11
N GLN A 17 -1.98 9.98 -0.10
CA GLN A 17 -2.54 11.20 -0.68
C GLN A 17 -4.07 11.11 -0.87
N ALA A 18 -4.58 9.98 -1.37
CA ALA A 18 -6.03 9.78 -1.54
C ALA A 18 -6.78 9.80 -0.20
N CYS A 19 -6.20 9.23 0.87
CA CYS A 19 -6.73 9.36 2.23
C CYS A 19 -6.77 10.82 2.70
N ASN A 20 -5.68 11.56 2.50
CA ASN A 20 -5.59 12.97 2.90
C ASN A 20 -6.55 13.88 2.12
N GLU A 21 -6.84 13.55 0.86
CA GLU A 21 -7.79 14.27 0.01
C GLU A 21 -9.25 13.81 0.19
N ALA A 22 -9.53 12.92 1.15
CA ALA A 22 -10.85 12.35 1.40
C ALA A 22 -11.49 11.72 0.14
N LYS A 23 -10.70 10.94 -0.61
CA LYS A 23 -11.13 10.20 -1.82
C LYS A 23 -11.19 8.70 -1.55
N PRO A 24 -12.24 8.19 -0.87
CA PRO A 24 -12.30 6.82 -0.37
C PRO A 24 -12.27 5.76 -1.48
N ASP A 25 -12.99 5.98 -2.59
CA ASP A 25 -13.01 5.05 -3.73
C ASP A 25 -11.63 4.93 -4.40
N VAL A 26 -10.88 6.04 -4.47
CA VAL A 26 -9.55 6.07 -5.06
C VAL A 26 -8.55 5.39 -4.13
N ALA A 27 -8.62 5.67 -2.83
CA ALA A 27 -7.79 5.02 -1.82
C ALA A 27 -8.02 3.50 -1.82
N LYS A 28 -9.26 3.05 -1.93
CA LYS A 28 -9.60 1.62 -2.03
C LYS A 28 -8.95 0.94 -3.23
N LEU A 29 -9.08 1.53 -4.43
CA LEU A 29 -8.48 0.97 -5.65
C LEU A 29 -6.94 0.92 -5.58
N LEU A 30 -6.33 1.91 -4.92
CA LEU A 30 -4.88 1.93 -4.70
C LEU A 30 -4.45 0.86 -3.70
N LEU A 31 -5.24 0.60 -2.65
CA LEU A 31 -4.98 -0.47 -1.69
C LEU A 31 -5.05 -1.84 -2.38
N GLU A 32 -6.07 -2.11 -3.19
CA GLU A 32 -6.19 -3.36 -3.96
C GLU A 32 -5.00 -3.54 -4.94
N ALA A 33 -4.55 -2.47 -5.59
CA ALA A 33 -3.39 -2.50 -6.47
C ALA A 33 -2.09 -2.80 -5.70
N LEU A 34 -1.95 -2.28 -4.47
CA LEU A 34 -0.80 -2.55 -3.59
C LEU A 34 -0.73 -4.03 -3.22
N GLU A 35 -1.86 -4.62 -2.84
CA GLU A 35 -1.96 -6.04 -2.50
C GLU A 35 -1.64 -6.96 -3.68
N MET A 36 -2.06 -6.58 -4.88
CA MET A 36 -1.78 -7.35 -6.10
C MET A 36 -0.28 -7.35 -6.43
N ASP A 37 0.37 -6.18 -6.38
CA ASP A 37 1.81 -6.04 -6.61
C ASP A 37 2.62 -6.83 -5.57
N LEU A 38 2.16 -6.85 -4.32
CA LEU A 38 2.83 -7.55 -3.24
C LEU A 38 2.63 -9.05 -3.23
N SER A 39 1.42 -9.50 -3.57
CA SER A 39 1.12 -10.92 -3.73
C SER A 39 1.95 -11.53 -4.87
N ALA A 40 2.23 -10.77 -5.93
CA ALA A 40 3.12 -11.20 -7.01
C ALA A 40 4.58 -11.38 -6.57
N MET A 41 5.01 -10.72 -5.50
CA MET A 41 6.35 -10.83 -4.91
C MET A 41 6.48 -11.97 -3.88
N GLY A 42 5.38 -12.55 -3.41
CA GLY A 42 5.32 -13.55 -2.34
C GLY A 42 5.89 -14.95 -2.65
N GLY A 43 6.53 -15.16 -3.81
CA GLY A 43 7.10 -16.46 -4.21
C GLY A 43 8.51 -16.79 -3.70
N GLY A 44 9.20 -15.85 -3.02
CA GLY A 44 10.58 -16.04 -2.58
C GLY A 44 10.77 -15.66 -1.11
N GLY A 45 11.01 -16.64 -0.23
CA GLY A 45 11.16 -16.47 1.21
C GLY A 45 12.31 -15.57 1.63
N ASN A 46 12.09 -14.25 1.65
CA ASN A 46 13.07 -13.25 2.04
C ASN A 46 12.48 -12.26 3.06
N THR A 47 13.37 -11.71 3.90
CA THR A 47 13.12 -10.83 5.05
C THR A 47 12.30 -9.56 4.73
N GLU A 48 12.22 -9.19 3.45
CA GLU A 48 11.43 -8.06 2.95
C GLU A 48 9.91 -8.20 3.16
N ASN A 49 9.43 -9.43 3.39
CA ASN A 49 8.01 -9.72 3.62
C ASN A 49 7.47 -9.07 4.90
N ARG A 50 8.31 -8.90 5.93
CA ARG A 50 7.85 -8.40 7.24
C ARG A 50 7.61 -6.88 7.22
N THR A 51 8.54 -6.14 6.63
CA THR A 51 8.39 -4.68 6.47
C THR A 51 7.20 -4.33 5.59
N TYR A 52 6.90 -5.15 4.57
CA TYR A 52 5.73 -4.92 3.73
C TYR A 52 4.40 -5.24 4.41
N MET A 53 4.37 -6.28 5.24
CA MET A 53 3.18 -6.59 6.04
C MET A 53 2.81 -5.41 6.94
N GLU A 54 3.80 -4.78 7.58
CA GLU A 54 3.59 -3.60 8.43
C GLU A 54 3.08 -2.38 7.64
N GLU A 55 3.52 -2.19 6.39
CA GLU A 55 3.07 -1.08 5.56
C GLU A 55 1.67 -1.30 4.97
N ILE A 56 1.31 -2.55 4.62
CA ILE A 56 -0.06 -2.93 4.25
C ILE A 56 -1.01 -2.70 5.44
N GLU A 57 -0.64 -3.15 6.63
CA GLU A 57 -1.47 -3.01 7.83
C GLU A 57 -1.81 -1.54 8.11
N LYS A 58 -0.80 -0.66 8.04
CA LYS A 58 -1.02 0.79 8.16
C LYS A 58 -1.89 1.36 7.05
N ALA A 59 -1.77 0.86 5.81
CA ALA A 59 -2.61 1.30 4.70
C ALA A 59 -4.08 0.92 4.94
N TYR A 60 -4.33 -0.28 5.48
CA TYR A 60 -5.65 -0.71 5.92
C TYR A 60 -6.21 0.15 7.06
N GLU A 61 -5.42 0.46 8.08
CA GLU A 61 -5.86 1.33 9.18
C GLU A 61 -6.23 2.75 8.70
N ARG A 62 -5.53 3.27 7.69
CA ARG A 62 -5.86 4.57 7.08
C ARG A 62 -7.15 4.50 6.28
N GLN A 63 -7.35 3.40 5.56
CA GLN A 63 -8.55 3.14 4.76
C GLN A 63 -9.80 3.02 5.65
N ASP A 64 -9.71 2.26 6.75
CA ASP A 64 -10.81 2.09 7.71
C ASP A 64 -11.29 3.43 8.31
N LYS A 65 -10.34 4.33 8.61
CA LYS A 65 -10.63 5.67 9.17
C LYS A 65 -11.36 6.60 8.21
N ILE A 66 -11.18 6.43 6.90
CA ILE A 66 -11.85 7.28 5.91
C ILE A 66 -13.19 6.68 5.45
N GLU A 67 -13.43 5.40 5.69
CA GLU A 67 -14.69 4.70 5.40
C GLU A 67 -15.66 4.69 6.59
N SER A 68 -15.17 4.94 7.83
CA SER A 68 -15.98 5.10 9.06
C SER A 68 -16.56 6.51 9.21
#